data_AF-A0A375YG86-F1
#
_entry.id   AF-A0A375YG86-F1
#
_cell.length_a   1.000
_cell.length_b   1.000
_cell.length_c   1.000
_cell.angle_alpha   90.00
_cell.angle_beta   90.00
_cell.angle_gamma   90.00
#
_symmetry.space_group_name_H-M   'P 1'
#
loop_
_entity.id
_entity.type
_entity.pdbx_description
1 polymer ?
#
loop_
_entity_poly.entity_id
_entity_poly.type
_entity_poly.pdbx_seq_one_letter_code
_entity_poly.pdbx_strand_id
1 'polypeptide(L)' 'MSDKSPRQAMSKKSGKSLKEKRAEKHAKSEARSSAADSLFENKKR' A
#
# COMPACT_ATOMS: atom_id res chain seq x y z
N MET A 1 -17.15 -35.66 16.06
CA MET A 1 -17.56 -34.76 14.96
C MET A 1 -16.41 -33.78 14.72
N SER A 2 -15.73 -33.86 13.58
CA SER A 2 -14.60 -32.97 13.26
C SER A 2 -15.16 -31.62 12.81
N ASP A 3 -15.00 -30.59 13.64
CA ASP A 3 -15.33 -29.21 13.27
C ASP A 3 -14.35 -28.73 12.20
N LYS A 4 -14.70 -28.99 10.94
CA LYS A 4 -14.00 -28.50 9.76
C LYS A 4 -14.37 -27.03 9.53
N SER A 5 -14.16 -26.18 10.53
CA SER A 5 -14.43 -24.75 10.36
C SER A 5 -13.58 -24.21 9.20
N PRO A 6 -14.18 -23.50 8.23
CA PRO A 6 -13.46 -22.96 7.07
C PRO A 6 -12.32 -22.00 7.41
N ARG A 7 -12.17 -21.64 8.70
CA ARG A 7 -11.12 -20.76 9.21
C ARG A 7 -9.72 -21.36 9.12
N GLN A 8 -9.58 -22.68 9.04
CA GLN A 8 -8.27 -23.35 9.00
C GLN A 8 -7.67 -23.42 7.59
N ALA A 9 -8.48 -23.32 6.53
CA ALA A 9 -8.05 -23.57 5.15
C ALA A 9 -7.86 -22.30 4.30
N MET A 10 -7.65 -21.13 4.91
CA MET A 10 -7.16 -19.97 4.17
C MET A 10 -5.65 -20.11 3.97
N SER A 11 -5.27 -21.01 3.07
CA SER A 11 -3.93 -21.07 2.48
C SER A 11 -3.49 -19.65 2.14
N LYS A 12 -2.38 -19.23 2.75
CA LYS A 12 -1.81 -17.90 2.61
C LYS A 12 -1.45 -17.72 1.14
N LYS A 13 -2.35 -17.13 0.35
CA LYS A 13 -1.98 -16.59 -0.96
C LYS A 13 -0.83 -15.63 -0.68
N SER A 14 0.38 -15.97 -1.12
CA SER A 14 1.56 -15.12 -1.02
C SER A 14 1.35 -13.92 -1.95
N GLY A 15 0.53 -12.99 -1.49
CA GLY A 15 0.42 -11.66 -2.03
C GLY A 15 1.23 -10.71 -1.15
N LYS A 16 1.48 -9.52 -1.68
CA LYS A 16 2.17 -8.44 -0.96
C LYS A 16 1.66 -8.33 0.48
N SER A 17 2.60 -8.42 1.41
CA SER A 17 2.36 -8.27 2.83
C SER A 17 1.71 -6.92 3.13
N LEU A 18 1.03 -6.83 4.27
CA LEU A 18 0.48 -5.57 4.76
C LEU A 18 1.58 -4.48 4.89
N LYS A 19 2.81 -4.89 5.21
CA LYS A 19 3.98 -4.00 5.31
C LYS A 19 4.34 -3.42 3.94
N GLU A 20 4.43 -4.24 2.91
CA GLU A 20 4.69 -3.80 1.53
C GLU A 20 3.58 -2.88 1.02
N LYS A 21 2.31 -3.24 1.25
CA LYS A 21 1.18 -2.39 0.87
C LYS A 21 1.20 -1.02 1.54
N ARG A 22 1.68 -0.93 2.80
CA ARG A 22 1.84 0.35 3.48
C ARG A 22 2.99 1.15 2.89
N ALA A 23 4.14 0.52 2.65
CA ALA A 23 5.29 1.17 2.02
C ALA A 23 4.94 1.74 0.64
N GLU A 24 4.23 0.99 -0.20
CA GLU A 24 3.74 1.46 -1.50
C GLU A 24 2.83 2.69 -1.39
N LYS A 25 1.96 2.74 -0.38
CA LYS A 25 1.10 3.91 -0.13
C LYS A 25 1.91 5.14 0.28
N HIS A 26 2.87 4.99 1.19
CA HIS A 26 3.74 6.08 1.63
C HIS A 26 4.59 6.63 0.48
N ALA A 27 5.24 5.74 -0.28
CA ALA A 27 6.02 6.14 -1.46
C ALA A 27 5.14 6.87 -2.50
N LYS A 28 3.91 6.42 -2.73
CA LYS A 28 2.97 7.08 -3.65
C LYS A 28 2.49 8.44 -3.13
N SER A 29 2.29 8.59 -1.82
CA SER A 29 1.94 9.89 -1.23
C SER A 29 3.11 10.88 -1.31
N GLU A 30 4.33 10.42 -1.02
CA GLU A 30 5.55 11.24 -1.12
C GLU A 30 5.82 11.70 -2.56
N ALA A 31 5.62 10.81 -3.54
CA ALA A 31 5.71 11.16 -4.95
C ALA A 31 4.64 12.19 -5.38
N ARG A 32 3.46 12.18 -4.75
CA ARG A 32 2.39 13.15 -5.03
C ARG A 32 2.68 14.51 -4.40
N SER A 33 3.21 14.54 -3.17
CA SER A 33 3.59 15.80 -2.52
C SER A 33 4.74 16.47 -3.28
N SER A 34 5.78 15.72 -3.67
CA SER A 34 6.89 16.29 -4.46
C SER A 34 6.45 16.80 -5.84
N ALA A 35 5.53 16.10 -6.50
CA ALA A 35 4.94 16.58 -7.74
C ALA A 35 4.11 17.86 -7.55
N ALA A 36 3.35 17.95 -6.46
CA ALA A 36 2.60 19.17 -6.14
C ALA A 36 3.55 20.34 -5.84
N ASP A 37 4.56 20.14 -5.00
CA ASP A 37 5.51 21.18 -4.62
C ASP A 37 6.29 21.71 -5.84
N SER A 38 6.75 20.82 -6.72
CA SER A 38 7.44 21.24 -7.96
C SER A 38 6.54 22.06 -8.90
N LEU A 39 5.23 21.76 -8.96
CA LEU A 39 4.28 22.53 -9.76
C LEU A 39 4.09 23.95 -9.20
N PHE A 40 4.04 24.11 -7.87
CA PHE A 40 3.90 25.41 -7.23
C PHE A 40 5.17 26.27 -7.36
N GLU A 41 6.36 25.68 -7.27
CA GLU A 41 7.63 26.40 -7.42
C GLU A 41 7.88 26.91 -8.84
N ASN A 42 7.42 26.17 -9.86
CA ASN A 42 7.51 26.64 -11.25
C ASN A 42 6.55 27.79 -11.57
N LYS A 43 5.48 27.98 -10.79
CA LYS A 43 4.52 29.08 -10.96
C LYS A 43 4.94 30.38 -10.27
N LYS A 44 5.91 30.32 -9.34
CA LYS A 44 6.43 31.48 -8.60
C LYS A 44 7.67 32.14 -9.23
N ARG A 45 8.22 31.57 -10.31
CA ARG A 45 9.34 32.16 -11.06
C ARG A 45 8.88 33.04 -12.21
#